data_AF-A0A3P1WH16-F1
#
_entry.id   AF-A0A3P1WH16-F1
#
_cell.length_a   1.000
_cell.length_b   1.000
_cell.length_c   1.000
_cell.angle_alpha   90.00
_cell.angle_beta   90.00
_cell.angle_gamma   90.00
#
_symmetry.space_group_name_H-M   'P 1'
#
loop_
_entity.id
_entity.type
_entity.pdbx_description
1 polymer ?
#
loop_
_entity_poly.entity_id
_entity_poly.type
_entity_poly.pdbx_seq_one_letter_code
_entity_poly.pdbx_strand_id
1 'polypeptide(L)'
;MANMVFGRGEGFTKHHQGAAPAGYAGPGYGFQQPGFGQPGQPGPMGYQQPGYPLGAERQAVPTGDVMTYDDVIAKTGISLGLVFLVAAAVFAFVPIRLSLPLMIVGALASFVTVLVVAFRPKVSPVSVAIYALFEGLFIGGVSKYFETLYPGIVMQAVLATFVTAAATLAVMKFANIRVSARFRQMVTIGTFALAGVFLVNLVFSLLGWNLGIVGVGGNAGMLAIIVSVIAVALAVFNLVMDFDSVRVGVENRVPASESWRAALGITVTMVWLYVEILRILSYFRD
;
A
#
# COMPACT_ATOMS: atom_id res chain seq x y z
N MET A 1 -5.38 19.98 -6.20
CA MET A 1 -6.37 18.89 -6.36
C MET A 1 -5.65 17.58 -6.06
N ALA A 2 -6.07 16.87 -5.01
CA ALA A 2 -5.32 15.75 -4.43
C ALA A 2 -5.60 14.43 -5.16
N ASN A 3 -4.55 13.62 -5.27
CA ASN A 3 -4.55 12.24 -5.77
C ASN A 3 -5.61 11.38 -5.05
N MET A 4 -6.45 10.65 -5.79
CA MET A 4 -7.58 9.87 -5.23
C MET A 4 -7.17 8.80 -4.22
N VAL A 5 -5.93 8.30 -4.27
CA VAL A 5 -5.41 7.29 -3.33
C VAL A 5 -5.04 7.89 -1.97
N PHE A 6 -4.67 9.17 -1.92
CA PHE A 6 -4.21 9.84 -0.69
C PHE A 6 -5.13 10.97 -0.23
N GLY A 7 -6.10 11.36 -1.06
CA GLY A 7 -6.95 12.54 -0.84
C GLY A 7 -8.11 12.33 0.15
N ARG A 8 -8.32 11.13 0.70
CA ARG A 8 -9.44 10.84 1.63
C ARG A 8 -9.03 10.39 3.02
N GLY A 9 -7.74 10.21 3.29
CA GLY A 9 -7.28 10.01 4.66
C GLY A 9 -7.06 11.37 5.31
N GLU A 10 -7.98 11.81 6.16
CA GLU A 10 -7.85 13.06 6.94
C GLU A 10 -6.54 13.11 7.77
N GLY A 11 -5.84 11.99 7.95
CA GLY A 11 -4.52 11.91 8.60
C GLY A 11 -3.30 12.17 7.71
N PHE A 12 -3.45 12.37 6.39
CA PHE A 12 -2.31 12.59 5.48
C PHE A 12 -2.17 14.03 4.98
N THR A 13 -3.00 14.95 5.50
CA THR A 13 -2.91 16.39 5.18
C THR A 13 -2.62 17.16 6.46
N LYS A 14 -1.47 17.85 6.54
CA LYS A 14 -1.20 18.78 7.64
C LYS A 14 -2.20 19.93 7.57
N HIS A 15 -3.18 19.96 8.46
CA HIS A 15 -3.96 21.16 8.69
C HIS A 15 -3.08 22.18 9.43
N HIS A 16 -2.58 23.18 8.71
CA HIS A 16 -2.20 24.45 9.33
C HIS A 16 -3.49 25.18 9.70
N GLN A 17 -4.12 24.79 10.82
CA GLN A 17 -5.11 25.61 11.48
C GLN A 17 -4.36 26.70 12.24
N GLY A 18 -4.39 27.91 11.70
CA GLY A 18 -4.03 29.12 12.42
C GLY A 18 -4.87 29.21 13.69
N ALA A 19 -4.20 29.10 14.84
CA ALA A 19 -4.81 29.25 16.14
C ALA A 19 -5.31 30.69 16.31
N ALA A 20 -6.62 30.86 16.47
CA ALA A 20 -7.20 32.04 17.08
C ALA A 20 -6.87 32.00 18.59
N PRO A 21 -6.48 33.13 19.22
CA PRO A 21 -6.01 33.10 20.60
C PRO A 21 -7.16 32.87 21.58
N ALA A 22 -7.07 31.79 22.34
CA ALA A 22 -7.92 31.48 23.48
C ALA A 22 -7.62 32.46 24.62
N GLY A 23 -8.66 33.19 25.05
CA GLY A 23 -8.61 34.08 26.20
C GLY A 23 -8.39 33.32 27.51
N TYR A 24 -7.42 33.78 28.29
CA TYR A 24 -7.11 33.29 29.64
C TYR A 24 -8.26 33.60 30.61
N ALA A 25 -8.79 32.56 31.25
CA ALA A 25 -9.63 32.68 32.44
C ALA A 25 -8.72 32.69 33.68
N GLY A 26 -8.64 33.83 34.37
CA GLY A 26 -7.96 33.97 35.67
C GLY A 26 -8.91 33.75 36.86
N PRO A 27 -8.42 33.35 38.05
CA PRO A 27 -9.25 33.07 39.22
C PRO A 27 -9.68 34.36 39.93
N GLY A 28 -10.98 34.58 40.06
CA GLY A 28 -11.55 35.74 40.75
C GLY A 28 -11.56 35.58 42.27
N TYR A 29 -10.78 36.41 42.97
CA TYR A 29 -10.94 36.69 44.39
C TYR A 29 -11.92 37.85 44.58
N GLY A 30 -12.90 37.66 45.47
CA GLY A 30 -13.96 38.61 45.74
C GLY A 30 -13.51 39.85 46.50
N PHE A 31 -14.04 41.01 46.10
CA PHE A 31 -14.12 42.21 46.91
C PHE A 31 -15.50 42.85 46.74
N GLN A 32 -16.16 43.11 47.88
CA GLN A 32 -17.40 43.89 47.99
C GLN A 32 -17.09 45.39 47.82
N GLN A 33 -17.91 46.10 47.03
CA GLN A 33 -18.03 47.55 47.07
C GLN A 33 -19.51 47.96 47.24
N PRO A 34 -19.82 48.94 48.10
CA PRO A 34 -21.20 49.36 48.39
C PRO A 34 -21.68 50.52 47.49
N GLY A 35 -22.87 50.32 46.90
CA GLY A 35 -23.97 51.27 46.66
C GLY A 35 -23.73 52.62 45.96
N PHE A 36 -24.55 52.96 44.96
CA PHE A 36 -25.45 54.14 44.94
C PHE A 36 -26.36 54.06 43.68
N GLY A 37 -27.63 54.44 43.85
CA GLY A 37 -28.75 54.00 43.02
C GLY A 37 -29.03 54.75 41.71
N GLN A 38 -29.88 54.13 40.88
CA GLN A 38 -30.66 54.79 39.84
C GLN A 38 -32.03 54.10 39.68
N PRO A 39 -33.14 54.85 39.50
CA PRO A 39 -34.48 54.28 39.49
C PRO A 39 -35.01 53.99 38.07
N GLY A 40 -35.59 52.79 37.91
CA GLY A 40 -36.76 52.55 37.08
C GLY A 40 -36.55 52.17 35.61
N GLN A 41 -36.84 50.91 35.27
CA GLN A 41 -37.74 50.56 34.14
C GLN A 41 -38.17 49.07 34.23
N PRO A 42 -39.38 48.73 33.74
CA PRO A 42 -40.09 47.48 34.06
C PRO A 42 -39.58 46.29 33.24
N GLY A 43 -39.45 45.13 33.89
CA GLY A 43 -38.96 43.90 33.27
C GLY A 43 -39.98 43.20 32.36
N PRO A 44 -39.50 42.29 31.51
CA PRO A 44 -40.31 41.17 31.06
C PRO A 44 -39.63 39.80 31.30
N MET A 45 -40.37 38.94 31.99
CA MET A 45 -40.50 37.48 31.79
C MET A 45 -39.22 36.64 31.69
N GLY A 46 -38.93 35.94 32.79
CA GLY A 46 -37.89 34.91 32.88
C GLY A 46 -38.19 33.70 32.00
N TYR A 47 -37.25 33.40 31.11
CA TYR A 47 -37.15 32.08 30.50
C TYR A 47 -36.33 31.18 31.42
N GLN A 48 -36.99 30.17 32.01
CA GLN A 48 -36.31 29.10 32.73
C GLN A 48 -35.46 28.29 31.74
N GLN A 49 -34.13 28.33 31.90
CA GLN A 49 -33.21 27.44 31.20
C GLN A 49 -33.33 26.03 31.80
N PRO A 50 -33.62 24.99 30.99
CA PRO A 50 -33.55 23.60 31.44
C PRO A 50 -32.09 23.24 31.76
N GLY A 51 -31.84 22.78 32.98
CA GLY A 51 -30.52 22.34 33.42
C GLY A 51 -30.03 21.14 32.60
N TYR A 52 -28.88 21.29 31.95
CA TYR A 52 -28.17 20.19 31.32
C TYR A 52 -27.66 19.23 32.41
N PRO A 53 -27.97 17.92 32.36
CA PRO A 53 -27.41 16.98 33.32
C PRO A 53 -25.89 16.89 33.13
N LEU A 54 -25.14 17.37 34.13
CA LEU A 54 -23.72 17.07 34.33
C LEU A 54 -23.58 15.58 34.64
N GLY A 55 -23.46 14.77 33.60
CA GLY A 55 -23.35 13.32 33.76
C GLY A 55 -23.37 12.55 32.45
N ALA A 56 -22.87 13.12 31.37
CA ALA A 56 -22.42 12.28 30.27
C ALA A 56 -21.05 11.74 30.68
N GLU A 57 -21.03 10.55 31.29
CA GLU A 57 -19.85 9.70 31.25
C GLU A 57 -19.36 9.73 29.80
N ARG A 58 -18.23 10.39 29.58
CA ARG A 58 -17.53 10.28 28.30
C ARG A 58 -17.21 8.80 28.18
N GLN A 59 -18.05 8.06 27.49
CA GLN A 59 -17.73 6.71 27.03
C GLN A 59 -16.35 6.84 26.41
N ALA A 60 -15.36 6.23 27.06
CA ALA A 60 -14.03 6.17 26.52
C ALA A 60 -14.19 5.57 25.13
N VAL A 61 -13.95 6.39 24.09
CA VAL A 61 -13.84 5.89 22.73
C VAL A 61 -12.89 4.72 22.82
N PRO A 62 -13.28 3.49 22.41
CA PRO A 62 -12.40 2.35 22.49
C PRO A 62 -11.10 2.79 21.84
N THR A 63 -10.01 2.73 22.59
CA THR A 63 -8.69 3.04 22.06
C THR A 63 -8.39 1.91 21.08
N GLY A 64 -8.91 2.03 19.86
CA GLY A 64 -8.74 1.01 18.85
C GLY A 64 -7.25 0.78 18.66
N ASP A 65 -6.85 -0.48 18.59
CA ASP A 65 -5.45 -0.85 18.42
C ASP A 65 -4.84 -0.02 17.29
N VAL A 66 -3.62 0.47 17.52
CA VAL A 66 -2.87 1.29 16.56
C VAL A 66 -1.94 0.40 15.74
N MET A 67 -1.65 0.82 14.51
CA MET A 67 -0.71 0.15 13.63
C MET A 67 0.70 0.11 14.25
N THR A 68 1.33 -1.06 14.25
CA THR A 68 2.72 -1.27 14.70
C THR A 68 3.56 -1.92 13.60
N TYR A 69 4.89 -1.81 13.71
CA TYR A 69 5.80 -2.48 12.78
C TYR A 69 5.67 -4.00 12.83
N ASP A 70 5.56 -4.57 14.05
CA ASP A 70 5.45 -6.02 14.25
C ASP A 70 4.20 -6.59 13.57
N ASP A 71 3.08 -5.85 13.63
CA ASP A 71 1.84 -6.24 13.00
C ASP A 71 1.95 -6.24 11.47
N VAL A 72 2.62 -5.23 10.89
CA VAL A 72 2.88 -5.18 9.44
C VAL A 72 3.82 -6.30 9.01
N ILE A 73 4.89 -6.56 9.75
CA ILE A 73 5.85 -7.63 9.45
C ILE A 73 5.13 -8.98 9.48
N ALA A 74 4.36 -9.26 10.53
CA ALA A 74 3.61 -10.50 10.67
C ALA A 74 2.60 -10.68 9.52
N LYS A 75 1.79 -9.64 9.23
CA LYS A 75 0.79 -9.70 8.15
C LYS A 75 1.43 -9.81 6.76
N THR A 76 2.58 -9.17 6.54
CA THR A 76 3.35 -9.32 5.28
C THR A 76 3.87 -10.75 5.14
N GLY A 77 4.43 -11.32 6.22
CA GLY A 77 4.88 -12.71 6.25
C GLY A 77 3.75 -13.71 5.99
N ILE A 78 2.58 -13.50 6.59
CA ILE A 78 1.38 -14.31 6.32
C ILE A 78 0.95 -14.20 4.85
N SER A 79 0.92 -12.97 4.31
CA SER A 79 0.49 -12.70 2.94
C SER A 79 1.42 -13.36 1.91
N LEU A 80 2.73 -13.14 2.05
CA LEU A 80 3.75 -13.75 1.20
C LEU A 80 3.79 -15.28 1.37
N GLY A 81 3.64 -15.77 2.59
CA GLY A 81 3.58 -17.21 2.88
C GLY A 81 2.41 -17.87 2.15
N LEU A 82 1.23 -17.24 2.17
CA LEU A 82 0.07 -17.75 1.45
C LEU A 82 0.26 -17.74 -0.07
N VAL A 83 0.80 -16.64 -0.63
CA VAL A 83 1.18 -16.56 -2.05
C VAL A 83 2.15 -17.68 -2.40
N PHE A 84 3.19 -17.87 -1.59
CA PHE A 84 4.21 -18.89 -1.81
C PHE A 84 3.63 -20.30 -1.77
N LEU A 85 2.77 -20.61 -0.79
CA LEU A 85 2.14 -21.93 -0.68
C LEU A 85 1.31 -22.28 -1.92
N VAL A 86 0.52 -21.33 -2.41
CA VAL A 86 -0.29 -21.52 -3.62
C VAL A 86 0.61 -21.64 -4.85
N ALA A 87 1.62 -20.78 -4.98
CA ALA A 87 2.57 -20.82 -6.09
C ALA A 87 3.36 -22.14 -6.12
N ALA A 88 3.81 -22.63 -4.97
CA ALA A 88 4.50 -23.91 -4.82
C ALA A 88 3.59 -25.09 -5.19
N ALA A 89 2.32 -25.06 -4.78
CA ALA A 89 1.34 -26.08 -5.17
C ALA A 89 1.13 -26.11 -6.69
N VAL A 90 0.97 -24.93 -7.31
CA VAL A 90 0.86 -24.84 -8.79
C VAL A 90 2.13 -25.33 -9.46
N PHE A 91 3.29 -24.90 -8.99
CA PHE A 91 4.59 -25.30 -9.52
C PHE A 91 4.78 -26.82 -9.46
N ALA A 92 4.42 -27.46 -8.34
CA ALA A 92 4.59 -28.89 -8.14
C ALA A 92 3.58 -29.73 -8.95
N PHE A 93 2.29 -29.39 -8.86
CA PHE A 93 1.22 -30.30 -9.28
C PHE A 93 0.59 -29.96 -10.64
N VAL A 94 0.68 -28.71 -11.11
CA VAL A 94 0.02 -28.31 -12.36
C VAL A 94 0.90 -28.61 -13.57
N PRO A 95 0.43 -29.28 -14.62
CA PRO A 95 1.22 -29.55 -15.81
C PRO A 95 1.56 -28.27 -16.59
N ILE A 96 2.72 -28.25 -17.26
CA ILE A 96 3.22 -27.06 -17.99
C ILE A 96 2.24 -26.53 -19.05
N ARG A 97 1.45 -27.39 -19.70
CA ARG A 97 0.42 -26.98 -20.68
C ARG A 97 -0.65 -26.03 -20.12
N LEU A 98 -0.83 -26.01 -18.79
CA LEU A 98 -1.75 -25.12 -18.10
C LEU A 98 -1.06 -23.86 -17.53
N SER A 99 0.25 -23.69 -17.70
CA SER A 99 0.96 -22.51 -17.16
C SER A 99 0.50 -21.21 -17.82
N LEU A 100 0.44 -21.15 -19.15
CA LEU A 100 -0.03 -19.97 -19.89
C LEU A 100 -1.45 -19.54 -19.52
N PRO A 101 -2.48 -20.41 -19.52
CA PRO A 101 -3.82 -19.99 -19.10
C PRO A 101 -3.85 -19.57 -17.62
N LEU A 102 -3.08 -20.21 -16.74
CA LEU A 102 -2.96 -19.76 -15.34
C LEU A 102 -2.26 -18.41 -15.21
N MET A 103 -1.25 -18.13 -16.04
CA MET A 103 -0.59 -16.82 -16.06
C MET A 103 -1.57 -15.74 -16.48
N ILE A 104 -2.37 -15.97 -17.52
CA ILE A 104 -3.35 -14.98 -18.00
C ILE A 104 -4.46 -14.78 -16.96
N VAL A 105 -5.10 -15.87 -16.53
CA VAL A 105 -6.21 -15.81 -15.56
C VAL A 105 -5.72 -15.26 -14.22
N GLY A 106 -4.56 -15.72 -13.75
CA GLY A 106 -3.94 -15.24 -12.52
C GLY A 106 -3.58 -13.76 -12.59
N ALA A 107 -2.95 -13.30 -13.67
CA ALA A 107 -2.62 -11.88 -13.85
C ALA A 107 -3.88 -11.00 -13.84
N LEU A 108 -4.91 -11.39 -14.60
CA LEU A 108 -6.16 -10.65 -14.67
C LEU A 108 -6.90 -10.66 -13.33
N ALA A 109 -7.02 -11.82 -12.68
CA ALA A 109 -7.72 -11.95 -11.39
C ALA A 109 -6.98 -11.18 -10.28
N SER A 110 -5.65 -11.22 -10.26
CA SER A 110 -4.85 -10.49 -9.29
C SER A 110 -4.94 -8.98 -9.50
N PHE A 111 -4.86 -8.54 -10.76
CA PHE A 111 -5.04 -7.13 -11.12
C PHE A 111 -6.42 -6.60 -10.68
N VAL A 112 -7.49 -7.33 -10.99
CA VAL A 112 -8.85 -6.96 -10.57
C VAL A 112 -8.97 -6.95 -9.05
N THR A 113 -8.36 -7.92 -8.35
CA THR A 113 -8.42 -7.98 -6.89
C THR A 113 -7.73 -6.78 -6.26
N VAL A 114 -6.55 -6.39 -6.75
CA VAL A 114 -5.84 -5.19 -6.26
C VAL A 114 -6.67 -3.93 -6.53
N LEU A 115 -7.29 -3.79 -7.70
CA LEU A 115 -8.19 -2.67 -7.98
C LEU A 115 -9.38 -2.62 -7.01
N VAL A 116 -10.04 -3.75 -6.77
CA VAL A 116 -11.17 -3.82 -5.83
C VAL A 116 -10.72 -3.43 -4.41
N VAL A 117 -9.56 -3.91 -3.96
CA VAL A 117 -9.03 -3.59 -2.64
C VAL A 117 -8.58 -2.13 -2.54
N ALA A 118 -8.10 -1.53 -3.62
CA ALA A 118 -7.74 -0.11 -3.68
C ALA A 118 -8.96 0.80 -3.41
N PHE A 119 -10.16 0.42 -3.86
CA PHE A 119 -11.39 1.19 -3.62
C PHE A 119 -12.08 0.89 -2.29
N ARG A 120 -11.68 -0.18 -1.58
CA ARG A 120 -12.26 -0.54 -0.28
C ARG A 120 -11.74 0.40 0.81
N PRO A 121 -12.59 0.93 1.72
CA PRO A 121 -12.13 1.73 2.86
C PRO A 121 -11.27 0.94 3.84
N LYS A 122 -11.65 -0.31 4.12
CA LYS A 122 -10.95 -1.21 5.05
C LYS A 122 -10.48 -2.45 4.30
N VAL A 123 -9.19 -2.78 4.45
CA VAL A 123 -8.62 -4.04 3.94
C VAL A 123 -8.75 -5.10 5.02
N SER A 124 -9.37 -6.23 4.68
CA SER A 124 -9.59 -7.34 5.60
C SER A 124 -8.61 -8.49 5.32
N PRO A 125 -8.31 -9.34 6.31
CA PRO A 125 -7.50 -10.55 6.11
C PRO A 125 -8.04 -11.43 4.96
N VAL A 126 -9.37 -11.53 4.84
CA VAL A 126 -10.03 -12.32 3.78
C VAL A 126 -9.73 -11.74 2.40
N SER A 127 -9.74 -10.41 2.27
CA SER A 127 -9.39 -9.75 1.00
C SER A 127 -7.95 -10.04 0.59
N VAL A 128 -7.03 -10.03 1.55
CA VAL A 128 -5.61 -10.36 1.32
C VAL A 128 -5.44 -11.83 0.99
N ALA A 129 -6.20 -12.73 1.61
CA ALA A 129 -6.17 -14.15 1.30
C ALA A 129 -6.68 -14.47 -0.11
N ILE A 130 -7.75 -13.82 -0.55
CA ILE A 130 -8.27 -13.94 -1.92
C ILE A 130 -7.24 -13.43 -2.93
N TYR A 131 -6.62 -12.28 -2.65
CA TYR A 131 -5.51 -11.78 -3.46
C TYR A 131 -4.37 -12.79 -3.54
N ALA A 132 -3.91 -13.30 -2.39
CA ALA A 132 -2.80 -14.24 -2.32
C ALA A 132 -3.07 -15.54 -3.08
N LEU A 133 -4.33 -16.00 -3.13
CA LEU A 133 -4.73 -17.13 -3.94
C LEU A 133 -4.53 -16.85 -5.43
N PHE A 134 -5.12 -15.78 -5.97
CA PHE A 134 -5.00 -15.47 -7.39
C PHE A 134 -3.55 -15.12 -7.80
N GLU A 135 -2.85 -14.41 -6.94
CA GLU A 135 -1.45 -14.04 -7.17
C GLU A 135 -0.55 -15.29 -7.13
N GLY A 136 -0.80 -16.21 -6.20
CA GLY A 136 -0.11 -17.51 -6.16
C GLY A 136 -0.34 -18.35 -7.42
N LEU A 137 -1.56 -18.33 -7.99
CA LEU A 137 -1.83 -18.99 -9.28
C LEU A 137 -1.00 -18.38 -10.42
N PHE A 138 -0.93 -17.05 -10.46
CA PHE A 138 -0.11 -16.32 -11.43
C PHE A 138 1.37 -16.66 -11.28
N ILE A 139 1.95 -16.42 -10.10
CA ILE A 139 3.37 -16.65 -9.82
C ILE A 139 3.74 -18.11 -10.02
N GLY A 140 2.91 -19.06 -9.59
CA GLY A 140 3.18 -20.49 -9.78
C GLY A 140 3.26 -20.87 -11.25
N GLY A 141 2.36 -20.32 -12.08
CA GLY A 141 2.39 -20.49 -13.53
C GLY A 141 3.63 -19.86 -14.17
N VAL A 142 3.94 -18.61 -13.82
CA VAL A 142 5.14 -17.89 -14.28
C VAL A 142 6.40 -18.67 -13.90
N SER A 143 6.52 -19.07 -12.64
CA SER A 143 7.70 -19.77 -12.11
C SER A 143 7.89 -21.10 -12.83
N LYS A 144 6.81 -21.86 -13.04
CA LYS A 144 6.90 -23.13 -13.78
C LYS A 144 7.31 -22.93 -15.24
N TYR A 145 6.79 -21.89 -15.88
CA TYR A 145 7.16 -21.53 -17.26
C TYR A 145 8.66 -21.18 -17.35
N PHE A 146 9.13 -20.27 -16.50
CA PHE A 146 10.53 -19.84 -16.50
C PHE A 146 11.49 -20.96 -16.09
N GLU A 147 11.15 -21.77 -15.10
CA GLU A 147 12.01 -22.87 -14.65
C GLU A 147 12.15 -23.98 -15.71
N THR A 148 11.10 -24.22 -16.51
CA THR A 148 11.13 -25.20 -17.60
C THR A 148 12.07 -24.75 -18.72
N LEU A 149 12.11 -23.44 -19.00
CA LEU A 149 12.98 -22.86 -20.02
C LEU A 149 14.41 -22.64 -19.50
N TYR A 150 14.55 -22.20 -18.25
CA TYR A 150 15.82 -21.81 -17.63
C TYR A 150 15.95 -22.45 -16.25
N PRO A 151 16.42 -23.70 -16.16
CA PRO A 151 16.54 -24.41 -14.89
C PRO A 151 17.36 -23.65 -13.83
N GLY A 152 16.85 -23.60 -12.60
CA GLY A 152 17.44 -22.92 -11.45
C GLY A 152 17.21 -21.41 -11.41
N ILE A 153 16.50 -20.81 -12.38
CA ILE A 153 16.26 -19.36 -12.41
C ILE A 153 15.31 -18.90 -11.30
N VAL A 154 14.34 -19.74 -10.92
CA VAL A 154 13.34 -19.38 -9.90
C VAL A 154 13.99 -19.15 -8.55
N MET A 155 14.87 -20.06 -8.12
CA MET A 155 15.56 -19.90 -6.83
C MET A 155 16.45 -18.65 -6.80
N GLN A 156 17.14 -18.34 -7.91
CA GLN A 156 17.94 -17.12 -8.03
C GLN A 156 17.08 -15.86 -7.94
N ALA A 157 15.93 -15.84 -8.62
CA ALA A 157 15.02 -14.72 -8.57
C ALA A 157 14.44 -14.51 -7.16
N VAL A 158 14.01 -15.58 -6.49
CA VAL A 158 13.52 -15.52 -5.10
C VAL A 158 14.59 -14.92 -4.17
N LEU A 159 15.82 -15.42 -4.23
CA LEU A 159 16.92 -14.91 -3.42
C LEU A 159 17.20 -13.43 -3.71
N ALA A 160 17.28 -13.05 -4.99
CA ALA A 160 17.51 -11.67 -5.39
C ALA A 160 16.39 -10.73 -4.93
N THR A 161 15.12 -11.16 -4.96
CA THR A 161 13.99 -10.38 -4.44
C THR A 161 14.13 -10.14 -2.94
N PHE A 162 14.39 -11.17 -2.15
CA PHE A 162 14.54 -11.03 -0.69
C PHE A 162 15.78 -10.21 -0.31
N VAL A 163 16.91 -10.41 -1.00
CA VAL A 163 18.12 -9.61 -0.80
C VAL A 163 17.87 -8.14 -1.13
N THR A 164 17.20 -7.85 -2.25
CA THR A 164 16.86 -6.49 -2.64
C THR A 164 15.93 -5.85 -1.61
N ALA A 165 14.89 -6.56 -1.17
CA ALA A 165 13.97 -6.04 -0.17
C ALA A 165 14.65 -5.78 1.19
N ALA A 166 15.50 -6.71 1.64
CA ALA A 166 16.28 -6.55 2.85
C ALA A 166 17.27 -5.38 2.76
N ALA A 167 17.94 -5.22 1.62
CA ALA A 167 18.84 -4.09 1.38
C ALA A 167 18.09 -2.76 1.39
N THR A 168 16.94 -2.67 0.70
CA THR A 168 16.08 -1.48 0.71
C THR A 168 15.63 -1.14 2.13
N LEU A 169 15.17 -2.12 2.90
CA LEU A 169 14.74 -1.92 4.29
C LEU A 169 15.91 -1.49 5.19
N ALA A 170 17.09 -2.10 5.03
CA ALA A 170 18.29 -1.76 5.78
C ALA A 170 18.71 -0.31 5.50
N VAL A 171 18.79 0.09 4.22
CA VAL A 171 19.12 1.47 3.83
C VAL A 171 18.10 2.45 4.39
N MET A 172 16.80 2.14 4.28
CA MET A 172 15.74 2.97 4.85
C MET A 172 15.88 3.16 6.36
N LYS A 173 16.21 2.09 7.09
CA LYS A 173 16.41 2.10 8.53
C LYS A 173 17.66 2.86 8.95
N PHE A 174 18.80 2.59 8.31
CA PHE A 174 20.11 3.14 8.71
C PHE A 174 20.35 4.55 8.20
N ALA A 175 19.96 4.87 6.97
CA ALA A 175 20.14 6.20 6.40
C ALA A 175 18.99 7.16 6.76
N ASN A 176 17.98 6.70 7.50
CA ASN A 176 16.81 7.48 7.92
C ASN A 176 16.18 8.31 6.78
N ILE A 177 16.13 7.71 5.58
CA ILE A 177 15.69 8.39 4.36
C ILE A 177 14.22 8.74 4.50
N ARG A 178 13.85 9.98 4.21
CA ARG A 178 12.45 10.42 4.16
C ARG A 178 12.03 10.62 2.72
N VAL A 179 10.94 9.99 2.33
CA VAL A 179 10.43 10.13 0.96
C VAL A 179 9.73 11.49 0.83
N SER A 180 10.21 12.32 -0.10
CA SER A 180 9.57 13.61 -0.39
C SER A 180 8.24 13.43 -1.14
N ALA A 181 7.32 14.39 -0.99
CA ALA A 181 6.05 14.37 -1.72
C ALA A 181 6.25 14.34 -3.25
N ARG A 182 7.27 15.05 -3.76
CA ARG A 182 7.60 15.06 -5.19
C ARG A 182 8.08 13.68 -5.66
N PHE A 183 8.94 13.02 -4.89
CA PHE A 183 9.38 11.65 -5.23
C PHE A 183 8.19 10.70 -5.25
N ARG A 184 7.33 10.73 -4.23
CA ARG A 184 6.12 9.90 -4.15
C ARG A 184 5.23 10.09 -5.38
N GLN A 185 5.03 11.34 -5.79
CA GLN A 185 4.24 11.66 -6.98
C GLN A 185 4.89 11.14 -8.27
N MET A 186 6.20 11.35 -8.46
CA MET A 186 6.92 10.88 -9.65
C MET A 186 6.88 9.36 -9.79
N VAL A 187 7.19 8.63 -8.70
CA VAL A 187 7.17 7.16 -8.73
C VAL A 187 5.75 6.65 -8.96
N THR A 188 4.75 7.22 -8.29
CA THR A 188 3.34 6.84 -8.50
C THR A 188 2.92 7.01 -9.97
N ILE A 189 3.23 8.16 -10.59
CA ILE A 189 2.93 8.40 -12.00
C ILE A 189 3.67 7.39 -12.88
N GLY A 190 4.95 7.13 -12.60
CA GLY A 190 5.76 6.15 -13.33
C GLY A 190 5.19 4.73 -13.23
N THR A 191 4.79 4.29 -12.04
CA THR A 191 4.15 2.99 -11.81
C THR A 191 2.86 2.86 -12.62
N PHE A 192 1.98 3.87 -12.58
CA PHE A 192 0.72 3.83 -13.34
C PHE A 192 0.95 3.89 -14.85
N ALA A 193 1.91 4.69 -15.32
CA ALA A 193 2.27 4.76 -16.72
C ALA A 193 2.77 3.39 -17.22
N LEU A 194 3.68 2.76 -16.48
CA LEU A 194 4.22 1.45 -16.82
C LEU A 194 3.15 0.34 -16.74
N ALA A 195 2.28 0.39 -15.73
CA ALA A 195 1.13 -0.51 -15.65
C ALA A 195 0.21 -0.36 -16.86
N GLY A 196 -0.02 0.88 -17.33
CA GLY A 196 -0.75 1.15 -18.57
C GLY A 196 -0.07 0.56 -19.80
N VAL A 197 1.26 0.66 -19.91
CA VAL A 197 2.04 0.04 -20.98
C VAL A 197 1.90 -1.48 -20.97
N PHE A 198 1.98 -2.12 -19.81
CA PHE A 198 1.76 -3.56 -19.67
C PHE A 198 0.33 -3.97 -19.99
N LEU A 199 -0.67 -3.16 -19.62
CA LEU A 199 -2.07 -3.39 -19.96
C LEU A 199 -2.30 -3.33 -21.48
N VAL A 200 -1.75 -2.32 -22.16
CA VAL A 200 -1.81 -2.22 -23.64
C VAL A 200 -1.14 -3.44 -24.27
N ASN A 201 0.06 -3.80 -23.81
CA ASN A 201 0.74 -5.00 -24.30
C ASN A 201 -0.10 -6.27 -24.09
N LEU A 202 -0.75 -6.42 -22.93
CA LEU A 202 -1.64 -7.54 -22.64
C LEU A 202 -2.81 -7.59 -23.65
N VAL A 203 -3.51 -6.48 -23.87
CA VAL A 203 -4.64 -6.41 -24.82
C VAL A 203 -4.20 -6.81 -26.23
N PHE A 204 -3.09 -6.24 -26.72
CA PHE A 204 -2.57 -6.60 -28.04
C PHE A 204 -2.10 -8.06 -28.12
N SER A 205 -1.49 -8.58 -27.06
CA SER A 205 -1.08 -9.99 -27.00
C SER A 205 -2.26 -10.96 -27.07
N LEU A 206 -3.42 -10.60 -26.48
CA LEU A 206 -4.65 -11.39 -26.58
C LEU A 206 -5.25 -11.37 -27.99
N LEU A 207 -4.97 -10.32 -28.77
CA LEU A 207 -5.31 -10.22 -30.20
C LEU A 207 -4.29 -10.92 -31.12
N GLY A 208 -3.27 -11.56 -30.54
CA GLY A 208 -2.20 -12.26 -31.26
C GLY A 208 -1.06 -11.35 -31.74
N TRP A 209 -1.02 -10.09 -31.30
CA TRP A 209 0.00 -9.13 -31.71
C TRP A 209 1.12 -9.07 -30.65
N ASN A 210 2.38 -9.11 -31.10
CA ASN A 210 3.53 -8.95 -30.22
C ASN A 210 4.15 -7.55 -30.40
N LEU A 211 4.07 -6.71 -29.36
CA LEU A 211 4.63 -5.35 -29.39
C LEU A 211 6.13 -5.29 -29.02
N GLY A 212 6.75 -6.42 -28.67
CA GLY A 212 8.15 -6.48 -28.23
C GLY A 212 8.42 -5.83 -26.86
N ILE A 213 7.39 -5.45 -26.11
CA ILE A 213 7.51 -4.76 -24.81
C ILE A 213 7.83 -5.75 -23.68
N VAL A 214 7.20 -6.94 -23.73
CA VAL A 214 7.40 -8.02 -22.75
C VAL A 214 8.05 -9.20 -23.47
N GLY A 215 9.39 -9.17 -23.53
CA GLY A 215 10.21 -10.27 -24.05
C GLY A 215 10.65 -11.23 -22.94
N VAL A 216 11.01 -12.45 -23.33
CA VAL A 216 11.61 -13.48 -22.45
C VAL A 216 12.73 -14.16 -23.21
N GLY A 217 13.86 -14.44 -22.55
CA GLY A 217 15.01 -15.15 -23.14
C GLY A 217 16.06 -14.27 -23.82
N GLY A 218 17.18 -14.87 -24.21
CA GLY A 218 18.31 -14.19 -24.88
C GLY A 218 17.97 -13.47 -26.19
N ASN A 219 16.88 -13.87 -26.87
CA ASN A 219 16.38 -13.21 -28.08
C ASN A 219 15.47 -12.00 -27.80
N ALA A 220 15.36 -11.55 -26.55
CA ALA A 220 14.56 -10.38 -26.22
C ALA A 220 15.09 -9.12 -26.90
N GLY A 221 14.21 -8.40 -27.60
CA GLY A 221 14.57 -7.14 -28.25
C GLY A 221 15.02 -6.08 -27.24
N MET A 222 15.84 -5.12 -27.70
CA MET A 222 16.38 -4.04 -26.88
C MET A 222 15.30 -3.26 -26.10
N LEU A 223 14.09 -3.13 -26.67
CA LEU A 223 12.96 -2.50 -26.00
C LEU A 223 12.52 -3.25 -24.73
N ALA A 224 12.43 -4.58 -24.78
CA ALA A 224 12.03 -5.40 -23.63
C ALA A 224 13.04 -5.28 -22.49
N ILE A 225 14.34 -5.22 -22.81
CA ILE A 225 15.41 -5.03 -21.83
C ILE A 225 15.27 -3.67 -21.14
N ILE A 226 15.15 -2.58 -21.90
CA ILE A 226 15.00 -1.22 -21.35
C ILE A 226 13.77 -1.13 -20.44
N VAL A 227 12.63 -1.65 -20.89
CA VAL A 227 11.39 -1.65 -20.12
C VAL A 227 11.55 -2.42 -18.81
N SER A 228 12.22 -3.58 -18.84
CA SER A 228 12.44 -4.40 -17.63
C SER A 228 13.38 -3.72 -16.63
N VAL A 229 14.44 -3.05 -17.10
CA VAL A 229 15.34 -2.28 -16.22
C VAL A 229 14.59 -1.14 -15.54
N ILE A 230 13.77 -0.40 -16.29
CA ILE A 230 12.91 0.65 -15.75
C ILE A 230 11.92 0.06 -14.74
N ALA A 231 11.33 -1.09 -15.05
CA ALA A 231 10.37 -1.76 -14.20
C ALA A 231 11.00 -2.23 -12.87
N VAL A 232 12.19 -2.82 -12.88
CA VAL A 232 12.93 -3.18 -11.66
C VAL A 232 13.25 -1.94 -10.82
N ALA A 233 13.76 -0.88 -11.44
CA ALA A 233 14.06 0.35 -10.73
C ALA A 233 12.79 0.94 -10.07
N LEU A 234 11.67 0.96 -10.80
CA LEU A 234 10.38 1.38 -10.26
C LEU A 234 9.90 0.45 -9.15
N ALA A 235 10.02 -0.87 -9.28
CA ALA A 235 9.61 -1.80 -8.23
C ALA A 235 10.39 -1.55 -6.93
N VAL A 236 11.70 -1.32 -7.01
CA VAL A 236 12.51 -0.93 -5.85
C VAL A 236 12.07 0.42 -5.27
N PHE A 237 11.76 1.41 -6.11
CA PHE A 237 11.24 2.70 -5.63
C PHE A 237 9.86 2.60 -5.00
N ASN A 238 8.98 1.72 -5.49
CA ASN A 238 7.70 1.44 -4.82
C ASN A 238 7.95 0.79 -3.46
N LEU A 239 8.92 -0.10 -3.35
CA LEU A 239 9.26 -0.74 -2.08
C LEU A 239 9.77 0.28 -1.04
N VAL A 240 10.56 1.26 -1.48
CA VAL A 240 10.95 2.43 -0.67
C VAL A 240 9.71 3.21 -0.20
N MET A 241 8.75 3.48 -1.08
CA MET A 241 7.51 4.17 -0.72
C MET A 241 6.63 3.35 0.23
N ASP A 242 6.61 2.03 0.09
CA ASP A 242 5.84 1.13 0.94
C ASP A 242 6.38 1.16 2.38
N PHE A 243 7.70 1.01 2.54
CA PHE A 243 8.35 1.10 3.85
C PHE A 243 8.23 2.50 4.49
N ASP A 244 8.35 3.56 3.70
CA ASP A 244 8.12 4.93 4.16
C ASP A 244 6.66 5.13 4.62
N SER A 245 5.69 4.56 3.90
CA SER A 245 4.28 4.62 4.27
C SER A 245 3.97 3.85 5.55
N VAL A 246 4.64 2.71 5.79
CA VAL A 246 4.57 1.99 7.07
C VAL A 246 5.09 2.87 8.20
N ARG A 247 6.27 3.49 8.04
CA ARG A 247 6.85 4.38 9.05
C ARG A 247 5.89 5.52 9.39
N VAL A 248 5.40 6.24 8.38
CA VAL A 248 4.46 7.35 8.56
C VAL A 248 3.15 6.88 9.21
N GLY A 249 2.64 5.70 8.84
CA GLY A 249 1.44 5.13 9.45
C GLY A 249 1.60 4.86 10.95
N VAL A 250 2.72 4.26 11.35
CA VAL A 250 3.05 4.01 12.76
C VAL A 250 3.27 5.31 13.52
N GLU A 251 4.02 6.27 12.95
CA GLU A 251 4.26 7.60 13.53
C GLU A 251 2.95 8.36 13.77
N ASN A 252 2.00 8.27 12.82
CA ASN A 252 0.69 8.91 12.90
C ASN A 252 -0.34 8.11 13.72
N ARG A 253 0.04 6.94 14.27
CA ARG A 253 -0.85 6.06 15.06
C ARG A 253 -2.15 5.73 14.34
N VAL A 254 -2.07 5.42 13.05
CA VAL A 254 -3.27 5.03 12.27
C VAL A 254 -3.89 3.73 12.83
N PRO A 255 -5.17 3.45 12.55
CA PRO A 255 -5.83 2.24 13.05
C PRO A 255 -5.08 0.96 12.65
N ALA A 256 -5.06 -0.05 13.52
CA ALA A 256 -4.41 -1.35 13.28
C ALA A 256 -5.00 -2.11 12.07
N SER A 257 -6.18 -1.74 11.57
CA SER A 257 -6.69 -2.29 10.31
C SER A 257 -5.83 -1.91 9.10
N GLU A 258 -5.11 -0.78 9.15
CA GLU A 258 -4.29 -0.30 8.03
C GLU A 258 -3.01 -1.13 7.83
N SER A 259 -2.58 -1.92 8.82
CA SER A 259 -1.44 -2.83 8.63
C SER A 259 -1.72 -3.91 7.59
N TRP A 260 -2.98 -4.33 7.40
CA TRP A 260 -3.36 -5.22 6.30
C TRP A 260 -3.20 -4.55 4.94
N ARG A 261 -3.50 -3.26 4.84
CA ARG A 261 -3.28 -2.49 3.61
C ARG A 261 -1.80 -2.34 3.32
N ALA A 262 -1.00 -2.01 4.34
CA ALA A 262 0.44 -1.89 4.19
C ALA A 262 1.10 -3.23 3.81
N ALA A 263 0.72 -4.32 4.47
CA ALA A 263 1.19 -5.66 4.17
C ALA A 263 0.85 -6.09 2.73
N LEU A 264 -0.36 -5.78 2.27
CA LEU A 264 -0.76 -6.05 0.89
C LEU A 264 0.09 -5.26 -0.11
N GLY A 265 0.34 -3.97 0.14
CA GLY A 265 1.19 -3.14 -0.73
C GLY A 265 2.59 -3.72 -0.87
N ILE A 266 3.24 -4.04 0.25
CA ILE A 266 4.56 -4.67 0.26
C ILE A 266 4.53 -6.02 -0.49
N THR A 267 3.49 -6.83 -0.29
CA THR A 267 3.33 -8.12 -0.97
C THR A 267 3.27 -7.94 -2.48
N VAL A 268 2.40 -7.04 -2.97
CA VAL A 268 2.25 -6.74 -4.41
C VAL A 268 3.57 -6.28 -5.01
N THR A 269 4.27 -5.35 -4.34
CA THR A 269 5.55 -4.83 -4.82
C THR A 269 6.64 -5.90 -4.84
N MET A 270 6.71 -6.77 -3.82
CA MET A 270 7.67 -7.88 -3.80
C MET A 270 7.42 -8.89 -4.92
N VAL A 271 6.15 -9.22 -5.18
CA VAL A 271 5.79 -10.12 -6.28
C VAL A 271 6.13 -9.51 -7.63
N TRP A 272 5.82 -8.23 -7.83
CA TRP A 272 6.17 -7.54 -9.05
C TRP A 272 7.69 -7.53 -9.25
N LEU A 273 8.45 -7.17 -8.22
CA LEU A 273 9.92 -7.21 -8.26
C LEU A 273 10.45 -8.61 -8.61
N TYR A 274 9.85 -9.67 -8.07
CA TYR A 274 10.20 -11.05 -8.40
C TYR A 274 10.02 -11.37 -9.90
N VAL A 275 8.87 -11.04 -10.48
CA VAL A 275 8.60 -11.28 -11.90
C VAL A 275 9.56 -10.49 -12.80
N GLU A 276 9.88 -9.25 -12.42
CA GLU A 276 10.85 -8.45 -13.16
C GLU A 276 12.27 -9.02 -13.09
N ILE A 277 12.70 -9.50 -11.92
CA ILE A 277 14.01 -10.14 -11.76
C ILE A 277 14.07 -11.44 -12.58
N LEU A 278 13.04 -12.28 -12.55
CA LEU A 278 12.96 -13.47 -13.41
C LEU A 278 13.18 -13.12 -14.88
N ARG A 279 12.49 -12.07 -15.35
CA ARG A 279 12.59 -11.59 -16.72
C ARG A 279 13.98 -11.08 -17.04
N ILE A 280 14.59 -10.26 -16.19
CA ILE A 280 15.97 -9.79 -16.38
C ILE A 280 16.94 -10.99 -16.44
N LEU A 281 16.84 -11.93 -15.50
CA LEU A 281 17.70 -13.11 -15.50
C LEU A 281 17.55 -13.94 -16.77
N SER A 282 16.34 -14.00 -17.35
CA SER A 282 16.10 -14.76 -18.59
C SER A 282 16.80 -14.16 -19.80
N TYR A 283 17.11 -12.85 -19.82
CA TYR A 283 17.84 -12.23 -20.93
C TYR A 283 19.30 -12.64 -21.00
N PHE A 284 19.83 -13.19 -19.90
CA PHE A 284 21.21 -13.67 -19.81
C PHE A 284 21.29 -15.20 -19.89
N ARG A 285 20.20 -15.87 -20.27
CA ARG A 285 20.07 -17.32 -20.33
C ARG A 285 19.66 -17.72 -21.75
N ASP A 286 20.41 -18.66 -22.32
CA ASP A 286 20.17 -19.29 -23.62
C ASP A 286 19.80 -20.76 -23.45
#